data_AF-A0A1J5PLR3-F1
#
_entry.id   AF-A0A1J5PLR3-F1
#
_cell.length_a   1.000
_cell.length_b   1.000
_cell.length_c   1.000
_cell.angle_alpha   90.00
_cell.angle_beta   90.00
_cell.angle_gamma   90.00
#
_symmetry.space_group_name_H-M   'P 1'
#
loop_
_entity.id
_entity.type
_entity.pdbx_description
1 polymer ?
#
loop_
_entity_poly.entity_id
_entity_poly.type
_entity_poly.pdbx_seq_one_letter_code
_entity_poly.pdbx_strand_id
1 'polypeptide(L)'
;MASIEKALRDSDLGVNPGNDGVVIRVTLPSLTEERRKEYIKVAHHKAEDARVSIRNIRRNAKEALDKLSKAGGVGEDEISRAEKELDKVTTDHIDKVDESLKHKEVELLEV
;
A
#
# COMPACT_ATOMS: atom_id res chain seq x y z
N MET A 1 -10.68 26.14 -12.47
CA MET A 1 -9.22 26.33 -12.56
C MET A 1 -8.67 27.01 -11.30
N ALA A 2 -9.17 28.19 -10.90
CA ALA A 2 -8.69 28.90 -9.70
C ALA A 2 -8.79 28.08 -8.38
N SER A 3 -9.84 27.27 -8.20
CA SER A 3 -9.98 26.39 -7.04
C SER A 3 -8.93 25.26 -7.00
N ILE A 4 -8.56 24.73 -8.16
CA ILE A 4 -7.55 23.67 -8.31
C ILE A 4 -6.15 24.24 -8.04
N GLU A 5 -5.85 25.42 -8.59
CA GLU A 5 -4.58 26.11 -8.35
C GLU A 5 -4.40 26.46 -6.87
N LYS A 6 -5.47 26.95 -6.21
CA LYS A 6 -5.44 27.26 -4.79
C LYS A 6 -5.19 26.00 -3.94
N ALA A 7 -5.88 24.90 -4.22
CA ALA A 7 -5.68 23.64 -3.51
C ALA A 7 -4.25 23.08 -3.66
N LEU A 8 -3.63 23.23 -4.84
CA LEU A 8 -2.24 22.80 -5.07
C LEU A 8 -1.24 23.70 -4.31
N ARG A 9 -1.47 25.01 -4.30
CA ARG A 9 -0.62 25.97 -3.59
C ARG A 9 -0.70 25.81 -2.07
N ASP A 10 -1.89 25.52 -1.55
CA ASP A 10 -2.14 25.32 -0.11
C ASP A 10 -1.78 23.90 0.36
N SER A 11 -1.27 23.03 -0.52
CA SER A 11 -0.88 21.67 -0.19
C SER A 11 0.51 21.58 0.46
N ASP A 12 0.76 20.48 1.18
CA ASP A 12 2.05 20.20 1.82
C ASP A 12 3.19 19.87 0.83
N LEU A 13 2.93 19.97 -0.49
CA LEU A 13 3.92 19.72 -1.54
C LEU A 13 4.91 20.89 -1.70
N GLY A 14 4.63 22.06 -1.13
CA GLY A 14 5.54 23.22 -1.18
C GLY A 14 5.77 23.74 -2.60
N VAL A 15 4.79 23.57 -3.49
CA VAL A 15 4.89 23.91 -4.91
C VAL A 15 4.18 25.22 -5.23
N ASN A 16 4.67 25.94 -6.22
CA ASN A 16 3.99 27.10 -6.78
C ASN A 16 3.47 26.77 -8.20
N PRO A 17 2.17 26.44 -8.35
CA PRO A 17 1.60 26.12 -9.66
C PRO A 17 1.60 27.34 -10.59
N GLY A 18 2.10 27.18 -11.82
CA GLY A 18 1.92 28.13 -12.91
C GLY A 18 0.69 27.77 -13.74
N ASN A 19 -0.17 28.75 -14.03
CA ASN A 19 -1.43 28.53 -14.75
C ASN A 19 -1.41 29.33 -16.06
N ASP A 20 -1.55 28.67 -17.21
CA ASP A 20 -1.59 29.29 -18.53
C ASP A 20 -3.01 29.41 -19.12
N GLY A 21 -4.04 29.18 -18.29
CA GLY A 21 -5.46 29.29 -18.64
C GLY A 21 -6.07 27.99 -19.17
N VAL A 22 -5.25 27.04 -19.64
CA VAL A 22 -5.69 25.71 -20.12
C VAL A 22 -5.02 24.58 -19.33
N VAL A 23 -3.80 24.79 -18.85
CA VAL A 23 -2.97 23.82 -18.12
C VAL A 23 -2.40 24.46 -16.86
N ILE A 24 -2.35 23.68 -15.78
CA ILE A 24 -1.62 24.03 -14.55
C ILE A 24 -0.31 23.23 -14.54
N ARG A 25 0.83 23.92 -14.64
CA ARG A 25 2.18 23.34 -14.54
C ARG A 25 2.70 23.48 -13.12
N VAL A 26 3.20 22.39 -12.56
CA VAL A 26 3.75 22.35 -11.20
C VAL A 26 5.20 21.92 -11.27
N THR A 27 6.12 22.80 -10.89
CA THR A 27 7.54 22.47 -10.78
C THR A 27 7.80 21.91 -9.39
N LEU A 28 8.10 20.61 -9.30
CA LEU A 28 8.47 19.97 -8.04
C LEU A 28 9.97 20.18 -7.79
N PRO A 29 10.36 20.87 -6.70
CA PRO A 29 11.75 20.97 -6.32
C PRO A 29 12.29 19.60 -5.92
N SER A 30 13.61 19.38 -6.08
CA SER A 30 14.27 18.18 -5.57
C SER A 30 14.09 18.09 -4.06
N LEU A 31 13.69 16.93 -3.56
CA LEU A 31 13.55 16.69 -2.12
C LEU A 31 14.90 16.80 -1.42
N THR A 32 14.93 17.47 -0.27
CA THR A 32 16.07 17.45 0.65
C THR A 32 16.25 16.05 1.23
N GLU A 33 17.47 15.72 1.68
CA GLU A 33 17.75 14.41 2.30
C GLU A 33 16.86 14.15 3.54
N GLU A 34 16.58 15.19 4.33
CA GLU A 34 15.69 15.12 5.49
C GLU A 34 14.26 14.76 5.10
N ARG A 35 13.70 15.40 4.05
CA ARG A 35 12.36 15.05 3.53
C ARG A 35 12.30 13.65 2.94
N ARG A 36 13.37 13.19 2.26
CA ARG A 36 13.47 11.80 1.77
C ARG A 36 13.40 10.80 2.92
N LYS A 37 14.15 11.04 4.01
CA LYS A 37 14.10 10.20 5.22
C LYS A 37 12.73 10.20 5.89
N GLU A 38 12.03 11.33 5.93
CA GLU A 38 10.65 11.39 6.44
C GLU A 38 9.70 10.53 5.58
N TYR A 39 9.78 10.62 4.26
CA TYR A 39 8.93 9.83 3.36
C TYR A 39 9.23 8.34 3.41
N ILE A 40 10.49 7.93 3.62
CA ILE A 40 10.84 6.52 3.86
C ILE A 40 10.12 6.00 5.12
N LYS A 41 10.10 6.78 6.22
CA LYS A 41 9.36 6.39 7.43
C LYS A 41 7.86 6.23 7.17
N VAL A 42 7.27 7.14 6.38
CA VAL A 42 5.85 7.04 5.98
C VAL A 42 5.60 5.80 5.14
N ALA A 43 6.50 5.48 4.20
CA ALA A 43 6.40 4.29 3.37
C ALA A 43 6.44 3.01 4.22
N HIS A 44 7.37 2.90 5.17
CA HIS A 44 7.43 1.79 6.12
C HIS A 44 6.15 1.64 6.94
N HIS A 45 5.61 2.74 7.45
CA HIS A 45 4.38 2.71 8.24
C HIS A 45 3.21 2.16 7.40
N LYS A 46 3.05 2.64 6.16
CA LYS A 46 2.03 2.14 5.22
C LYS A 46 2.23 0.66 4.89
N ALA A 47 3.47 0.21 4.72
CA ALA A 47 3.76 -1.19 4.46
C ALA A 47 3.36 -2.08 5.65
N GLU A 48 3.65 -1.65 6.89
CA GLU A 48 3.26 -2.43 8.07
C GLU A 48 1.74 -2.47 8.25
N ASP A 49 1.04 -1.35 8.06
CA ASP A 49 -0.43 -1.32 8.09
C ASP A 49 -1.04 -2.27 7.05
N ALA A 50 -0.48 -2.32 5.84
CA ALA A 50 -0.89 -3.24 4.79
C ALA A 50 -0.68 -4.71 5.21
N ARG A 51 0.49 -5.05 5.76
CA ARG A 51 0.76 -6.40 6.27
C ARG A 51 -0.18 -6.80 7.41
N VAL A 52 -0.46 -5.89 8.33
CA VAL A 52 -1.43 -6.12 9.43
C VAL A 52 -2.82 -6.39 8.87
N SER A 53 -3.26 -5.60 7.88
CA SER A 53 -4.55 -5.80 7.20
C SER A 53 -4.63 -7.18 6.53
N ILE A 54 -3.60 -7.56 5.77
CA ILE A 54 -3.53 -8.88 5.10
C ILE A 54 -3.61 -10.02 6.14
N ARG A 55 -2.84 -9.94 7.24
CA ARG A 55 -2.86 -10.96 8.29
C ARG A 55 -4.22 -11.07 8.97
N ASN A 56 -4.91 -9.95 9.19
CA ASN A 56 -6.26 -9.93 9.75
C ASN A 56 -7.29 -10.58 8.81
N ILE A 57 -7.22 -10.28 7.51
CA ILE A 57 -8.08 -10.91 6.50
C ILE A 57 -7.83 -12.41 6.46
N ARG A 58 -6.55 -12.85 6.47
CA ARG A 58 -6.21 -14.28 6.54
C ARG A 58 -6.81 -14.95 7.76
N ARG A 59 -6.71 -14.34 8.94
CA ARG A 59 -7.30 -14.88 10.18
C ARG A 59 -8.80 -15.09 10.03
N ASN A 60 -9.52 -14.08 9.53
CA ASN A 60 -10.97 -14.17 9.33
C ASN A 60 -11.35 -15.27 8.33
N ALA A 61 -10.58 -15.40 7.23
CA ALA A 61 -10.79 -16.46 6.25
C ALA A 61 -10.53 -17.86 6.85
N LYS A 62 -9.47 -18.01 7.65
CA LYS A 62 -9.15 -19.26 8.35
C LYS A 62 -10.25 -19.66 9.33
N GLU A 63 -10.76 -18.71 10.12
CA GLU A 63 -11.89 -18.95 11.03
C GLU A 63 -13.16 -19.41 10.27
N ALA A 64 -13.38 -18.90 9.06
CA ALA A 64 -14.49 -19.33 8.21
C ALA A 64 -14.29 -20.76 7.69
N LEU A 65 -13.07 -21.12 7.26
CA LEU A 65 -12.73 -22.49 6.86
C LEU A 65 -12.88 -23.48 8.02
N ASP A 66 -12.43 -23.13 9.22
CA ASP A 66 -12.56 -23.97 10.41
C ASP A 66 -14.04 -24.22 10.78
N LYS A 67 -14.92 -23.23 10.59
CA LYS A 67 -16.37 -23.39 10.77
C LYS A 67 -16.98 -24.31 9.72
N LEU A 68 -16.57 -24.20 8.45
CA LEU A 68 -17.04 -25.08 7.38
C LEU A 68 -16.62 -26.54 7.60
N SER A 69 -15.38 -26.76 8.04
CA SER A 69 -14.87 -28.08 8.41
C SER A 69 -15.72 -28.73 9.51
N LYS A 70 -16.03 -27.97 10.58
CA LYS A 70 -16.89 -28.46 11.68
C LYS A 70 -18.35 -28.70 11.27
N ALA A 71 -18.86 -27.96 10.30
CA ALA A 71 -20.23 -28.13 9.81
C ALA A 71 -20.41 -29.43 9.01
N GLY A 72 -19.31 -30.10 8.60
CA GLY A 72 -19.34 -31.40 7.93
C GLY A 72 -19.90 -31.40 6.51
N GLY A 73 -20.17 -30.22 5.94
CA GLY A 73 -20.70 -30.06 4.58
C GLY A 73 -19.63 -30.05 3.47
N VAL A 74 -18.36 -30.11 3.85
CA VAL A 74 -17.20 -30.00 2.94
C VAL A 74 -16.18 -31.09 3.32
N GLY A 75 -15.55 -31.73 2.32
CA GLY A 75 -14.57 -32.79 2.57
C GLY A 75 -13.25 -32.26 3.16
N GLU A 76 -12.59 -33.07 3.99
CA GLU A 76 -11.30 -32.71 4.63
C GLU A 76 -10.21 -32.34 3.60
N ASP A 77 -10.18 -33.05 2.47
CA ASP A 77 -9.25 -32.78 1.36
C ASP A 77 -9.45 -31.38 0.76
N GLU A 78 -10.70 -30.93 0.67
CA GLU A 78 -11.05 -29.64 0.10
C GLU A 78 -10.69 -28.50 1.06
N ILE A 79 -10.94 -28.69 2.36
CA ILE A 79 -10.50 -27.76 3.41
C ILE A 79 -8.97 -27.64 3.40
N SER A 80 -8.24 -28.76 3.36
CA SER A 80 -6.77 -28.74 3.32
C SER A 80 -6.21 -27.99 2.10
N ARG A 81 -6.85 -28.14 0.93
CA ARG A 81 -6.48 -27.39 -0.28
C ARG A 81 -6.76 -25.89 -0.12
N ALA A 82 -7.93 -25.54 0.40
CA ALA A 82 -8.30 -24.14 0.63
C ALA A 82 -7.35 -23.44 1.61
N GLU A 83 -6.90 -24.13 2.65
CA GLU A 83 -5.92 -23.60 3.61
C GLU A 83 -4.55 -23.35 2.97
N LYS A 84 -4.06 -24.29 2.17
CA LYS A 84 -2.79 -24.13 1.43
C LYS A 84 -2.86 -22.94 0.47
N GLU A 85 -3.98 -22.79 -0.23
CA GLU A 85 -4.17 -21.67 -1.14
C GLU A 85 -4.28 -20.33 -0.38
N LEU A 86 -4.97 -20.32 0.77
CA LEU A 86 -5.05 -19.15 1.64
C LEU A 86 -3.66 -18.68 2.10
N ASP A 87 -2.80 -19.61 2.54
CA ASP A 87 -1.44 -19.28 2.97
C ASP A 87 -0.57 -18.82 1.80
N LYS A 88 -0.69 -19.46 0.62
CA LYS A 88 0.01 -19.04 -0.59
C LYS A 88 -0.38 -17.62 -1.00
N VAL A 89 -1.67 -17.34 -1.18
CA VAL A 89 -2.17 -16.01 -1.55
C VAL A 89 -1.76 -14.96 -0.53
N THR A 90 -1.77 -15.29 0.76
CA THR A 90 -1.32 -14.37 1.81
C THR A 90 0.16 -14.05 1.67
N THR A 91 1.00 -15.07 1.47
CA THR A 91 2.45 -14.90 1.29
C THR A 91 2.75 -14.07 0.05
N ASP A 92 2.13 -14.39 -1.09
CA ASP A 92 2.30 -13.67 -2.35
C ASP A 92 1.96 -12.17 -2.21
N HIS A 93 0.95 -11.81 -1.40
CA HIS A 93 0.60 -10.40 -1.18
C HIS A 93 1.51 -9.70 -0.18
N ILE A 94 2.05 -10.40 0.81
CA ILE A 94 3.07 -9.84 1.70
C ILE A 94 4.33 -9.54 0.89
N ASP A 95 4.76 -10.45 0.03
CA ASP A 95 5.94 -10.28 -0.82
C ASP A 95 5.78 -9.08 -1.78
N LYS A 96 4.59 -8.88 -2.36
CA LYS A 96 4.28 -7.71 -3.18
C LYS A 96 4.35 -6.40 -2.40
N VAL A 97 3.92 -6.38 -1.14
CA VAL A 97 4.05 -5.21 -0.27
C VAL A 97 5.53 -4.90 -0.02
N ASP A 98 6.33 -5.93 0.24
CA ASP A 98 7.76 -5.80 0.50
C ASP A 98 8.53 -5.33 -0.74
N GLU A 99 8.19 -5.86 -1.91
CA GLU A 99 8.73 -5.41 -3.20
C GLU A 99 8.38 -3.94 -3.48
N SER A 100 7.11 -3.56 -3.26
CA SER A 100 6.65 -2.18 -3.46
C SER A 100 7.34 -1.20 -2.51
N LEU A 101 7.54 -1.59 -1.24
CA LEU A 101 8.27 -0.80 -0.26
C LEU A 101 9.72 -0.61 -0.71
N LYS A 102 10.41 -1.70 -1.06
CA LYS A 102 11.80 -1.66 -1.53
C LYS A 102 11.97 -0.78 -2.77
N HIS A 103 11.07 -0.90 -3.74
CA HIS A 103 11.09 -0.04 -4.92
C HIS A 103 10.92 1.42 -4.54
N LYS A 104 10.01 1.73 -3.61
CA LYS A 104 9.78 3.11 -3.17
C LYS A 104 10.95 3.68 -2.36
N GLU A 105 11.63 2.86 -1.58
CA GLU A 105 12.85 3.26 -0.88
C GLU A 105 13.98 3.61 -1.85
N VAL A 106 14.21 2.78 -2.87
CA VAL A 106 15.21 3.04 -3.91
C VAL A 106 14.88 4.34 -4.65
N GLU A 107 13.62 4.53 -5.07
CA GLU A 107 13.16 5.77 -5.73
C GLU A 107 13.37 7.02 -4.85
N LEU A 108 13.17 6.90 -3.53
CA LEU A 108 13.38 8.02 -2.60
C LEU A 108 14.86 8.28 -2.29
N LEU A 109 15.76 7.30 -2.48
CA LEU A 109 17.19 7.42 -2.23
C LEU A 109 17.97 7.81 -3.49
N GLU A 110 17.56 7.34 -4.66
CA GLU A 110 18.15 7.69 -5.96
C GLU A 110 17.71 9.11 -6.39
N VAL A 111 18.63 9.84 -7.02
CA VAL A 111 18.40 11.13 -7.70
C VAL A 111 18.86 11.00 -9.14
#